data_AF-A0A383DLR3-F1
#
_entry.id   AF-A0A383DLR3-F1
#
_cell.length_a   1.000
_cell.length_b   1.000
_cell.length_c   1.000
_cell.angle_alpha   90.00
_cell.angle_beta   90.00
_cell.angle_gamma   90.00
#
_symmetry.space_group_name_H-M   'P 1'
#
loop_
_entity.id
_entity.type
_entity.pdbx_description
1 polymer ?
#
loop_
_entity_poly.entity_id
_entity_poly.type
_entity_poly.pdbx_seq_one_letter_code
_entity_poly.pdbx_strand_id
1 'polypeptide(L)'
;MKHSTFFWFILPSLTLMILFIALPIVSVVIQSLHVEHEQVLVISKSCDPFGCKETTSLDQEAMEKLREDNPLGRFNGLGTYTNRSHFAVEEVSKAWHVSTSFREFWEKVLNLPFYKALTF
;
A
#
# COMPACT_ATOMS: atom_id res chain seq x y z
N MET A 1 -15.23 31.33 33.11
CA MET A 1 -15.23 30.09 33.94
C MET A 1 -13.81 29.78 34.37
N LYS A 2 -13.59 29.23 35.58
CA LYS A 2 -12.25 28.84 36.04
C LYS A 2 -11.70 27.75 35.10
N HIS A 3 -10.45 27.86 34.63
CA HIS A 3 -9.88 26.95 33.62
C HIS A 3 -10.02 25.45 33.98
N SER A 4 -9.94 25.12 35.27
CA SER A 4 -10.12 23.74 35.77
C SER A 4 -11.50 23.15 35.50
N THR A 5 -12.57 23.95 35.55
CA THR A 5 -13.95 23.46 35.36
C THR A 5 -14.24 23.23 33.87
N PHE A 6 -13.68 24.08 33.00
CA PHE A 6 -13.78 23.95 31.55
C PHE A 6 -13.07 22.69 31.03
N PHE A 7 -11.89 22.38 31.56
CA PHE A 7 -11.15 21.16 31.20
C PHE A 7 -11.95 19.89 31.50
N TRP A 8 -12.49 19.78 32.71
CA TRP A 8 -13.31 18.63 33.12
C TRP A 8 -14.61 18.50 32.33
N PHE A 9 -15.15 19.63 31.82
CA PHE A 9 -16.33 19.61 30.97
C PHE A 9 -16.06 19.03 29.57
N ILE A 10 -14.90 19.34 28.96
CA ILE A 10 -14.56 18.89 27.60
C ILE A 10 -13.93 17.50 27.58
N LEU A 11 -13.23 17.13 28.66
CA LEU A 11 -12.45 15.89 28.74
C LEU A 11 -13.23 14.62 28.33
N PRO A 12 -14.51 14.42 28.71
CA PRO A 12 -15.27 13.24 28.27
C PRO A 12 -15.39 13.15 26.74
N SER A 13 -15.75 14.26 26.08
CA SER A 13 -15.90 14.31 24.62
C SER A 13 -14.56 14.11 23.91
N LEU A 14 -13.52 14.81 24.37
CA LEU A 14 -12.17 14.72 23.79
C LEU A 14 -11.60 13.31 23.95
N THR A 15 -11.85 12.64 25.07
CA THR A 15 -11.44 11.24 25.28
C THR A 15 -12.10 10.31 24.27
N LEU A 16 -13.41 10.46 24.03
CA LEU A 16 -14.12 9.66 23.03
C LEU A 16 -13.59 9.92 21.61
N MET A 17 -13.33 11.19 21.25
CA MET A 17 -12.74 11.51 19.95
C MET A 17 -11.36 10.86 19.77
N ILE A 18 -10.51 10.85 20.80
CA ILE A 18 -9.20 10.20 20.72
C ILE A 18 -9.37 8.69 20.53
N LEU A 19 -10.18 8.04 21.36
CA LEU A 19 -10.34 6.59 21.36
C LEU A 19 -10.98 6.06 20.07
N PHE A 20 -11.98 6.76 19.54
CA PHE A 20 -12.80 6.26 18.42
C PHE A 20 -12.50 6.91 17.08
N ILE A 21 -11.72 8.00 17.03
CA ILE A 21 -11.37 8.67 15.77
C ILE A 21 -9.86 8.70 15.61
N ALA A 22 -9.13 9.31 16.54
CA ALA A 22 -7.69 9.50 16.38
C ALA A 22 -6.93 8.17 16.35
N LEU A 23 -7.20 7.25 17.29
CA LEU A 23 -6.52 5.95 17.34
C LEU A 23 -6.77 5.09 16.09
N PRO A 24 -8.03 4.91 15.61
CA PRO A 24 -8.27 4.20 14.36
C PRO A 24 -7.58 4.81 13.14
N ILE A 25 -7.54 6.15 13.03
CA ILE A 25 -6.85 6.83 11.92
C ILE A 25 -5.35 6.52 11.96
N VAL A 26 -4.71 6.64 13.13
CA VAL A 26 -3.28 6.33 13.27
C VAL A 26 -3.01 4.87 12.91
N SER A 27 -3.89 3.95 13.32
CA SER A 27 -3.79 2.53 12.96
C SER A 27 -3.79 2.31 11.44
N VAL A 28 -4.77 2.90 10.74
CA VAL A 28 -4.87 2.80 9.27
C VAL A 28 -3.67 3.45 8.58
N VAL A 29 -3.17 4.58 9.08
CA VAL A 29 -1.96 5.23 8.54
C VAL A 29 -0.74 4.33 8.68
N ILE A 30 -0.54 3.65 9.82
CA ILE A 30 0.60 2.73 9.99
C ILE A 30 0.46 1.54 9.04
N GLN A 31 -0.74 0.97 8.93
CA GLN A 31 -1.01 -0.17 8.06
C GLN A 31 -0.83 0.19 6.57
N SER A 32 -1.21 1.39 6.15
CA SER A 32 -1.10 1.81 4.75
C SER A 32 0.35 1.99 4.26
N LEU A 33 1.30 2.11 5.18
CA LEU A 33 2.74 2.14 4.89
C LEU A 33 3.34 0.74 4.68
N HIS A 34 2.57 -0.32 4.92
CA HIS A 34 3.00 -1.70 4.73
C HIS A 34 2.27 -2.35 3.54
N VAL A 35 2.92 -3.33 2.92
CA VAL A 35 2.40 -4.12 1.79
C VAL A 35 2.62 -5.60 2.05
N GLU A 36 1.93 -6.46 1.29
CA GLU A 36 2.13 -7.90 1.39
C GLU A 36 3.58 -8.31 1.11
N HIS A 37 3.99 -9.43 1.73
CA HIS A 37 5.30 -10.01 1.49
C HIS A 37 5.43 -10.55 0.06
N GLU A 38 6.64 -10.47 -0.47
CA GLU A 38 6.97 -11.14 -1.73
C GLU A 38 6.90 -12.65 -1.56
N GLN A 39 6.29 -13.32 -2.52
CA GLN A 39 6.10 -14.77 -2.48
C GLN A 39 7.43 -15.49 -2.69
N VAL A 40 7.84 -16.31 -1.71
CA VAL A 40 9.02 -17.19 -1.84
C VAL A 40 8.65 -18.38 -2.71
N LEU A 41 9.15 -18.38 -3.95
CA LEU A 41 8.91 -19.43 -4.93
C LEU A 41 10.07 -20.44 -4.91
N VAL A 42 9.75 -21.72 -4.79
CA VAL A 42 10.72 -22.83 -4.84
C VAL A 42 10.33 -23.77 -5.99
N ILE A 43 11.34 -24.29 -6.69
CA ILE A 43 11.12 -25.29 -7.74
C ILE A 43 10.87 -26.63 -7.05
N SER A 44 9.62 -27.09 -7.06
CA SER A 44 9.25 -28.42 -6.60
C SER A 44 8.97 -29.35 -7.77
N LYS A 45 9.03 -30.65 -7.55
CA LYS A 45 8.63 -31.65 -8.54
C LYS A 45 7.20 -32.11 -8.23
N SER A 46 6.26 -31.74 -9.09
CA SER A 46 4.92 -32.32 -9.08
C SER A 46 4.96 -33.63 -9.86
N CYS A 47 4.69 -34.74 -9.18
CA CYS A 47 4.67 -36.07 -9.79
C CYS A 47 3.24 -36.51 -10.05
N ASP A 48 2.91 -36.67 -11.34
CA ASP A 48 1.67 -37.27 -11.80
C ASP A 48 1.90 -38.77 -12.12
N PRO A 49 0.84 -39.58 -12.30
CA PRO A 49 0.95 -41.00 -12.67
C PRO A 49 1.74 -41.27 -13.95
N PHE A 50 1.99 -40.24 -14.76
CA PHE A 50 2.69 -40.28 -16.04
C PHE A 50 4.11 -39.67 -16.00
N GLY A 51 4.60 -39.23 -14.83
CA GLY A 51 5.95 -38.70 -14.65
C GLY A 51 6.02 -37.43 -13.79
N CYS A 52 7.23 -37.08 -13.34
CA CYS A 52 7.47 -35.87 -12.56
C CYS A 52 7.85 -34.68 -13.44
N LYS A 53 7.18 -33.54 -13.24
CA LYS A 53 7.50 -32.26 -13.88
C LYS A 53 7.95 -31.25 -12.82
N GLU A 54 8.90 -30.41 -13.19
CA GLU A 54 9.32 -29.29 -12.35
C GLU A 54 8.28 -28.17 -12.44
N THR A 55 7.78 -27.76 -11.28
CA THR A 55 6.76 -26.73 -11.12
C THR A 55 7.22 -25.75 -10.05
N THR A 56 7.08 -24.46 -10.30
CA THR A 56 7.28 -23.44 -9.26
C THR A 56 6.13 -23.49 -8.27
N SER A 57 6.42 -23.91 -7.04
CA SER A 57 5.47 -23.93 -5.93
C SER A 57 5.85 -22.89 -4.88
N LEU A 58 4.86 -22.44 -4.11
CA LEU A 58 5.07 -21.57 -2.97
C LEU A 58 5.71 -22.36 -1.83
N ASP A 59 6.79 -21.82 -1.26
CA ASP A 59 7.36 -22.33 -0.01
C ASP A 59 6.50 -21.85 1.17
N GLN A 60 5.64 -22.73 1.65
CA GLN A 60 4.72 -22.41 2.74
C GLN A 60 5.46 -22.15 4.06
N GLU A 61 6.55 -22.88 4.33
CA GLU A 61 7.29 -22.77 5.60
C GLU A 61 8.05 -21.44 5.66
N ALA A 62 8.68 -21.03 4.55
CA ALA A 62 9.34 -19.74 4.46
C ALA A 62 8.34 -18.58 4.56
N MET A 63 7.17 -18.70 3.90
CA MET A 63 6.12 -17.69 3.99
C MET A 63 5.49 -17.59 5.37
N GLU A 64 5.35 -18.70 6.10
CA GLU A 64 4.83 -18.72 7.47
C GLU A 64 5.78 -18.02 8.44
N LYS A 65 7.09 -18.34 8.37
CA LYS A 65 8.13 -17.62 9.14
C LYS A 65 8.11 -16.12 8.86
N LEU A 66 8.01 -15.71 7.59
CA LEU A 66 7.93 -14.30 7.22
C LEU A 66 6.70 -13.58 7.82
N ARG A 67 5.55 -14.27 7.91
CA ARG A 67 4.33 -13.71 8.51
C ARG A 67 4.41 -13.62 10.02
N GLU A 68 5.08 -14.57 10.68
CA GLU A 68 5.35 -14.52 12.12
C GLU A 68 6.30 -13.37 12.46
N ASP A 69 7.38 -13.22 11.70
CA ASP A 69 8.39 -12.19 11.94
C ASP A 69 7.85 -10.77 11.66
N ASN A 70 7.03 -10.61 10.62
CA ASN A 70 6.51 -9.31 10.17
C ASN A 70 4.99 -9.35 9.93
N PRO A 71 4.16 -9.35 10.99
CA PRO A 71 2.71 -9.55 10.85
C PRO A 71 1.99 -8.45 10.05
N LEU A 72 2.55 -7.23 10.02
CA LEU A 72 2.01 -6.12 9.23
C LEU A 72 2.40 -6.18 7.74
N GLY A 73 3.26 -7.10 7.34
CA GLY A 73 3.83 -7.16 6.00
C GLY A 73 5.16 -6.40 5.89
N ARG A 74 5.60 -6.21 4.65
CA ARG A 74 6.81 -5.47 4.32
C ARG A 74 6.55 -3.97 4.39
N PHE A 75 7.40 -3.23 5.08
CA PHE A 75 7.35 -1.76 5.05
C PHE A 75 7.69 -1.21 3.66
N ASN A 76 6.79 -0.42 3.08
CA ASN A 76 6.93 0.23 1.77
C ASN A 76 6.89 1.76 1.87
N GLY A 77 6.62 2.31 3.06
CA GLY A 77 6.53 3.76 3.28
C GLY A 77 5.53 4.42 2.34
N LEU A 78 5.97 5.49 1.65
CA LEU A 78 5.12 6.19 0.68
C LEU A 78 5.11 5.54 -0.71
N GLY A 79 5.86 4.44 -0.92
CA GLY A 79 6.01 3.78 -2.22
C GLY A 79 4.68 3.32 -2.81
N THR A 80 3.71 2.93 -1.97
CA THR A 80 2.38 2.54 -2.43
C THR A 80 1.67 3.72 -3.10
N TYR A 81 1.85 4.93 -2.59
CA TYR A 81 1.20 6.14 -3.14
C TYR A 81 1.90 6.67 -4.37
N THR A 82 3.24 6.58 -4.42
CA THR A 82 4.03 7.15 -5.53
C THR A 82 4.23 6.19 -6.70
N ASN A 83 3.84 4.92 -6.57
CA ASN A 83 4.01 3.93 -7.62
C ASN A 83 3.20 4.23 -8.89
N ARG A 84 3.53 3.50 -9.96
CA ARG A 84 2.91 3.56 -11.29
C ARG A 84 1.38 3.39 -11.29
N SER A 85 0.85 2.61 -10.35
CA SER A 85 -0.58 2.33 -10.26
C SER A 85 -1.37 3.46 -9.58
N HIS A 86 -0.69 4.31 -8.80
CA HIS A 86 -1.27 5.45 -8.10
C HIS A 86 -0.75 6.77 -8.69
N PHE A 87 -0.11 7.64 -7.91
CA PHE A 87 0.31 8.96 -8.37
C PHE A 87 1.38 8.92 -9.46
N ALA A 88 2.03 7.78 -9.70
CA ALA A 88 2.93 7.55 -10.82
C ALA A 88 3.96 8.69 -11.00
N VAL A 89 4.58 9.10 -9.89
CA VAL A 89 5.36 10.36 -9.82
C VAL A 89 6.52 10.34 -10.80
N GLU A 90 7.17 9.19 -10.94
CA GLU A 90 8.26 8.98 -11.91
C GLU A 90 7.77 9.05 -13.35
N GLU A 91 6.64 8.42 -13.67
CA GLU A 91 6.07 8.44 -15.02
C GLU A 91 5.56 9.83 -15.42
N VAL A 92 4.93 10.55 -14.49
CA VAL A 92 4.48 11.93 -14.72
C VAL A 92 5.67 12.86 -14.91
N SER A 93 6.72 12.73 -14.10
CA SER A 93 7.98 13.47 -14.27
C SER A 93 8.61 13.15 -15.63
N LYS A 94 8.69 11.87 -16.01
CA LYS A 94 9.19 11.45 -17.32
C LYS A 94 8.34 12.01 -18.48
N ALA A 95 7.02 11.98 -18.35
CA ALA A 95 6.12 12.56 -19.34
C ALA A 95 6.35 14.07 -19.48
N TRP A 96 6.60 14.78 -18.37
CA TRP A 96 6.93 16.21 -18.38
C TRP A 96 8.23 16.50 -19.13
N HIS A 97 9.28 15.71 -18.90
CA HIS A 97 10.59 15.92 -19.54
C HIS A 97 10.65 15.55 -21.02
N VAL A 98 9.84 14.58 -21.47
CA VAL A 98 9.89 14.07 -22.85
C VAL A 98 8.89 14.76 -23.76
N SER A 99 7.81 15.33 -23.23
CA SER A 99 6.76 15.92 -24.05
C SER A 99 7.14 17.29 -24.61
N THR A 100 6.85 17.47 -25.90
CA THR A 100 7.14 18.70 -26.65
C THR A 100 6.00 19.71 -26.61
N SER A 101 4.80 19.26 -26.22
CA SER A 101 3.60 20.09 -26.11
C SER A 101 2.74 19.70 -24.92
N PHE A 102 1.90 20.63 -24.46
CA PHE A 102 0.97 20.40 -23.35
C PHE A 102 -0.05 19.30 -23.68
N ARG A 103 -0.47 19.19 -24.94
CA ARG A 103 -1.36 18.12 -25.41
C ARG A 103 -0.71 16.74 -25.25
N GLU A 104 0.53 16.61 -25.71
CA GLU A 104 1.30 15.35 -25.63
C GLU A 104 1.54 14.92 -24.17
N PHE A 105 1.80 15.88 -23.28
CA PHE A 105 1.90 15.61 -21.84
C PHE A 105 0.62 15.00 -21.28
N TRP A 106 -0.54 15.63 -21.51
CA TRP A 106 -1.82 15.12 -21.01
C TRP A 106 -2.23 13.79 -21.65
N GLU A 107 -1.94 13.58 -22.94
CA GLU A 107 -2.17 12.27 -23.58
C GLU A 107 -1.39 11.15 -22.88
N LYS A 108 -0.13 11.40 -22.47
CA LYS A 108 0.67 10.43 -21.71
C LYS A 108 0.16 10.24 -20.28
N VAL A 109 -0.17 11.32 -19.57
CA VAL A 109 -0.66 11.26 -18.18
C VAL A 109 -2.01 10.54 -18.11
N LEU A 110 -2.95 10.86 -19.00
CA LEU A 110 -4.27 10.21 -19.04
C LEU A 110 -4.22 8.75 -19.50
N ASN A 111 -3.08 8.27 -20.00
CA ASN A 111 -2.87 6.86 -20.31
C ASN A 111 -2.35 6.05 -19.09
N LEU A 112 -1.99 6.72 -17.99
CA LEU A 112 -1.58 6.04 -16.75
C LEU A 112 -2.82 5.49 -16.01
N PRO A 113 -2.70 4.34 -15.31
CA PRO A 113 -3.85 3.63 -14.73
C PRO A 113 -4.74 4.50 -13.84
N PHE A 114 -4.15 5.25 -12.91
CA PHE A 114 -4.89 6.09 -11.97
C PHE A 114 -5.65 7.23 -12.67
N TYR A 115 -4.96 7.99 -13.50
CA TYR A 115 -5.54 9.15 -14.18
C TYR A 115 -6.58 8.75 -15.23
N LYS A 116 -6.35 7.62 -15.92
CA LYS A 116 -7.32 7.03 -16.84
C LYS A 116 -8.60 6.59 -16.13
N ALA A 117 -8.49 6.11 -14.89
CA ALA A 117 -9.66 5.80 -14.09
C ALA A 117 -10.46 7.08 -13.84
N LEU A 118 -9.84 8.18 -13.40
CA LEU A 118 -10.55 9.42 -13.05
C LEU A 118 -11.39 10.08 -14.16
N THR A 119 -11.18 9.73 -15.43
CA THR A 119 -11.91 10.30 -16.58
C THR A 119 -13.27 9.65 -16.86
N PHE A 120 -13.85 8.90 -15.90
CA PHE A 120 -15.18 8.29 -16.02
C PHE A 120 -16.25 9.27 -16.53
#